data_AF-A0A8T5XI53-F1
#
_entry.id   AF-A0A8T5XI53-F1
#
_cell.length_a   1.000
_cell.length_b   1.000
_cell.length_c   1.000
_cell.angle_alpha   90.00
_cell.angle_beta   90.00
_cell.angle_gamma   90.00
#
_symmetry.space_group_name_H-M   'P 1'
#
loop_
_entity.id
_entity.type
_entity.pdbx_description
1 polymer ?
#
loop_
_entity_poly.entity_id
_entity_poly.type
_entity_poly.pdbx_seq_one_letter_code
_entity_poly.pdbx_strand_id
1 'polypeptide(L)'
;MTSIMNKKLLNYIVRFTLTFVMVFIVTEMIFTNLLNYLEAFTTLGSLKYIHSLKSPILKVSPFMKIVYSIIIALILYPFYKDIIKSKRGYLKLFIILWGLALIGSVECIAGSIEGFIYTKISLLEHFLIALEVTVQIMIFTLIFFNWERNVYKRSKR
;
A
#
# COMPACT_ATOMS: atom_id res chain seq x y z
N MET A 1 5.57 23.41 -22.90
CA MET A 1 5.92 23.12 -21.48
C MET A 1 4.99 22.07 -20.84
N THR A 2 3.69 22.08 -21.15
CA THR A 2 2.67 21.13 -20.64
C THR A 2 2.90 19.67 -21.03
N SER A 3 3.29 19.36 -22.28
CA SER A 3 3.42 17.96 -22.73
C SER A 3 4.57 17.19 -22.04
N ILE A 4 5.68 17.87 -21.72
CA ILE A 4 6.84 17.25 -21.05
C ILE A 4 6.54 16.95 -19.58
N MET A 5 5.82 17.85 -18.91
CA MET A 5 5.39 17.66 -17.53
C MET A 5 4.42 16.46 -17.42
N ASN A 6 3.49 16.33 -18.38
CA ASN A 6 2.58 15.19 -18.47
C ASN A 6 3.31 13.86 -18.65
N LYS A 7 4.37 13.81 -19.48
CA LYS A 7 5.13 12.57 -19.69
C LYS A 7 5.92 12.15 -18.44
N LYS A 8 6.52 13.10 -17.71
CA LYS A 8 7.25 12.79 -16.45
C LYS A 8 6.30 12.28 -15.37
N LEU A 9 5.15 12.92 -15.22
CA LEU A 9 4.11 12.51 -14.28
C LEU A 9 3.56 11.13 -14.63
N LEU A 10 3.18 10.90 -15.89
CA LEU A 10 2.66 9.61 -16.35
C LEU A 10 3.66 8.48 -16.08
N ASN A 11 4.93 8.70 -16.43
CA ASN A 11 5.99 7.72 -16.19
C ASN A 11 6.17 7.40 -14.70
N TYR A 12 6.04 8.40 -13.82
CA TYR A 12 6.08 8.20 -12.37
C TYR A 12 4.87 7.38 -11.88
N ILE A 13 3.65 7.75 -12.31
CA ILE A 13 2.42 7.04 -11.94
C ILE A 13 2.49 5.58 -12.36
N VAL A 14 2.93 5.30 -13.59
CA VAL A 14 3.06 3.93 -14.10
C VAL A 14 4.03 3.12 -13.24
N ARG A 15 5.22 3.64 -12.93
CA ARG A 15 6.20 2.92 -12.09
C ARG A 15 5.73 2.72 -10.66
N PHE A 16 5.05 3.72 -10.09
CA PHE A 16 4.45 3.62 -8.76
C PHE A 16 3.40 2.52 -8.73
N THR A 17 2.44 2.59 -9.65
CA THR A 17 1.32 1.63 -9.77
C THR A 17 1.82 0.21 -9.99
N LEU A 18 2.76 0.02 -10.93
CA LEU A 18 3.35 -1.28 -11.20
C LEU A 18 4.05 -1.86 -9.98
N THR A 19 4.87 -1.06 -9.30
CA THR A 19 5.60 -1.53 -8.12
C THR A 19 4.62 -1.84 -6.98
N PHE A 20 3.61 -1.00 -6.79
CA PHE A 20 2.60 -1.16 -5.76
C PHE A 20 1.82 -2.45 -5.97
N VAL A 21 1.21 -2.64 -7.14
CA VAL A 21 0.40 -3.82 -7.44
C VAL A 21 1.23 -5.10 -7.36
N MET A 22 2.45 -5.12 -7.91
CA MET A 22 3.30 -6.30 -7.88
C MET A 22 3.72 -6.68 -6.46
N VAL A 23 4.18 -5.72 -5.66
CA VAL A 23 4.55 -5.98 -4.27
C VAL A 23 3.34 -6.45 -3.50
N PHE A 24 2.20 -5.78 -3.65
CA PHE A 24 1.02 -6.09 -2.88
C PHE A 24 0.49 -7.50 -3.18
N ILE A 25 0.40 -7.88 -4.46
CA ILE A 25 -0.03 -9.23 -4.86
C ILE A 25 0.93 -10.29 -4.32
N VAL A 26 2.24 -10.10 -4.47
CA VAL A 26 3.23 -11.10 -4.03
C VAL A 26 3.23 -11.26 -2.52
N THR A 27 3.19 -10.16 -1.76
CA THR A 27 3.17 -10.24 -0.31
C THR A 27 1.85 -10.83 0.19
N GLU A 28 0.72 -10.42 -0.38
CA GLU A 28 -0.60 -10.96 -0.03
C GLU A 28 -0.65 -12.48 -0.27
N MET A 29 -0.11 -12.96 -1.39
CA MET A 29 0.03 -14.41 -1.64
C MET A 29 0.92 -15.11 -0.60
N ILE A 30 2.00 -14.48 -0.16
CA ILE A 30 2.90 -15.07 0.85
C ILE A 30 2.21 -15.11 2.22
N PHE A 31 1.64 -13.99 2.66
CA PHE A 31 1.04 -13.88 3.99
C PHE A 31 -0.28 -14.63 4.12
N THR A 32 -1.10 -14.71 3.06
CA THR A 32 -2.29 -15.59 3.04
C THR A 32 -1.95 -17.05 3.33
N ASN A 33 -0.82 -17.54 2.80
CA ASN A 33 -0.32 -18.88 3.06
C ASN A 33 0.35 -19.01 4.45
N LEU A 34 1.08 -18.01 4.91
CA LEU A 34 1.79 -18.05 6.20
C LEU A 34 0.84 -17.92 7.41
N LEU A 35 -0.17 -17.06 7.30
CA LEU A 35 -1.03 -16.69 8.43
C LEU A 35 -2.37 -17.43 8.44
N ASN A 36 -2.63 -18.36 7.50
CA ASN A 36 -3.90 -19.09 7.39
C ASN A 36 -5.13 -18.18 7.54
N TYR A 37 -5.11 -17.04 6.84
CA TYR A 37 -6.11 -15.96 6.90
C TYR A 37 -7.57 -16.38 6.73
N LEU A 38 -7.81 -17.60 6.24
CA LEU A 38 -9.15 -18.15 6.09
C LEU A 38 -9.92 -18.16 7.42
N GLU A 39 -9.29 -18.42 8.57
CA GLU A 39 -10.00 -18.39 9.86
C GLU A 39 -10.29 -16.95 10.33
N ALA A 40 -9.31 -16.05 10.26
CA ALA A 40 -9.46 -14.65 10.68
C ALA A 40 -10.43 -13.84 9.78
N PHE A 41 -10.51 -14.15 8.48
CA PHE A 41 -11.52 -13.54 7.59
C PHE A 41 -12.90 -14.17 7.75
N THR A 42 -13.01 -15.45 8.16
CA THR A 42 -14.34 -16.04 8.46
C THR A 42 -14.97 -15.44 9.70
N THR A 43 -14.18 -15.07 10.71
CA THR A 43 -14.67 -14.33 11.88
C THR A 43 -15.04 -12.88 11.52
N LEU A 44 -14.29 -12.21 10.65
CA LEU A 44 -14.66 -10.88 10.09
C LEU A 44 -15.90 -10.94 9.18
N GLY A 45 -16.07 -11.99 8.38
CA GLY A 45 -17.23 -12.20 7.51
C GLY A 45 -18.55 -12.42 8.26
N SER A 46 -18.49 -12.57 9.59
CA SER A 46 -19.66 -12.54 10.48
C SER A 46 -20.14 -11.12 10.79
N LEU A 47 -19.38 -10.08 10.40
CA LEU A 47 -19.82 -8.70 10.46
C LEU A 47 -20.90 -8.47 9.38
N LYS A 48 -22.10 -8.14 9.85
CA LYS A 48 -23.36 -7.95 9.09
C LYS A 48 -23.25 -7.10 7.80
N TYR A 49 -22.16 -6.37 7.60
CA TYR A 49 -21.95 -5.40 6.52
C TYR A 49 -20.76 -5.70 5.59
N ILE A 50 -20.05 -6.83 5.78
CA ILE A 50 -18.94 -7.23 4.91
C ILE A 50 -19.45 -8.22 3.85
N HIS A 51 -19.13 -7.98 2.57
CA HIS A 51 -19.47 -8.91 1.51
C HIS A 51 -18.81 -10.28 1.75
N SER A 52 -19.57 -11.36 1.57
CA SER A 52 -19.01 -12.72 1.54
C SER A 52 -17.86 -12.80 0.53
N LEU A 53 -16.80 -13.54 0.87
CA LEU A 53 -15.62 -13.77 0.03
C LEU A 53 -15.97 -14.35 -1.36
N LYS A 54 -17.18 -14.91 -1.53
CA LYS A 54 -17.69 -15.44 -2.82
C LYS A 54 -18.45 -14.41 -3.66
N SER A 55 -18.61 -13.18 -3.18
CA SER A 55 -19.39 -12.14 -3.87
C SER A 55 -18.76 -11.74 -5.20
N PRO A 56 -19.54 -11.63 -6.30
CA PRO A 56 -19.03 -11.19 -7.61
C PRO A 56 -18.33 -9.82 -7.58
N ILE A 57 -18.73 -8.92 -6.66
CA ILE A 57 -18.13 -7.58 -6.55
C ILE A 57 -16.63 -7.63 -6.19
N LEU A 58 -16.20 -8.69 -5.49
CA LEU A 58 -14.80 -8.86 -5.11
C LEU A 58 -13.88 -9.08 -6.32
N LYS A 59 -14.43 -9.50 -7.47
CA LYS A 59 -13.67 -9.59 -8.73
C LYS A 59 -13.17 -8.21 -9.22
N VAL A 60 -13.77 -7.12 -8.74
CA VAL A 60 -13.37 -5.74 -9.06
C VAL A 60 -12.21 -5.27 -8.15
N SER A 61 -11.91 -5.98 -7.07
CA SER A 61 -10.85 -5.61 -6.11
C SER A 61 -9.48 -5.32 -6.77
N PRO A 62 -8.97 -6.13 -7.71
CA PRO A 62 -7.70 -5.84 -8.38
C PRO A 62 -7.72 -4.51 -9.16
N PHE A 63 -8.85 -4.19 -9.79
CA PHE A 63 -9.01 -2.92 -10.50
C PHE A 63 -9.02 -1.74 -9.52
N MET A 64 -9.72 -1.87 -8.39
CA MET A 64 -9.72 -0.84 -7.36
C MET A 64 -8.33 -0.62 -6.75
N LYS A 65 -7.51 -1.67 -6.61
CA LYS A 65 -6.10 -1.54 -6.19
C LYS A 65 -5.29 -0.68 -7.16
N ILE A 66 -5.52 -0.83 -8.47
CA ILE A 66 -4.87 0.02 -9.49
C ILE A 66 -5.29 1.48 -9.31
N VAL A 67 -6.61 1.75 -9.25
CA VAL A 67 -7.15 3.10 -9.07
C VAL A 67 -6.59 3.75 -7.80
N TYR A 68 -6.61 3.01 -6.68
CA TYR A 68 -6.05 3.43 -5.41
C TYR A 68 -4.58 3.84 -5.54
N SER A 69 -3.75 2.99 -6.16
CA SER A 69 -2.32 3.27 -6.31
C SER A 69 -2.04 4.51 -7.17
N ILE A 70 -2.87 4.80 -8.18
CA ILE A 70 -2.76 6.00 -8.99
C ILE A 70 -3.06 7.25 -8.15
N ILE A 71 -4.10 7.20 -7.32
CA ILE A 71 -4.47 8.31 -6.42
C ILE A 71 -3.32 8.58 -5.44
N ILE A 72 -2.78 7.55 -4.80
CA ILE A 72 -1.64 7.69 -3.88
C ILE A 72 -0.41 8.26 -4.61
N ALA A 73 -0.13 7.81 -5.83
CA ALA A 73 0.96 8.36 -6.64
C ALA A 73 0.76 9.88 -6.88
N LEU A 74 -0.45 10.30 -7.25
CA LEU A 74 -0.78 11.71 -7.47
C LEU A 74 -0.60 12.54 -6.19
N ILE A 75 -1.02 12.02 -5.04
CA ILE A 75 -0.87 12.67 -3.72
C ILE A 75 0.61 12.82 -3.34
N LEU A 76 1.44 11.83 -3.67
CA LEU A 76 2.88 11.84 -3.35
C LEU A 76 3.73 12.65 -4.33
N TYR A 77 3.25 12.88 -5.55
CA TYR A 77 4.01 13.55 -6.61
C TYR A 77 4.55 14.95 -6.22
N PRO A 78 3.80 15.82 -5.51
CA PRO A 78 4.32 17.11 -5.03
C PRO A 78 5.59 16.97 -4.19
N PHE A 79 5.73 15.88 -3.42
CA PHE A 79 6.86 15.61 -2.53
C PHE A 79 8.00 14.84 -3.23
N TYR A 80 7.86 14.53 -4.53
CA TYR A 80 8.79 13.67 -5.27
C TYR A 80 10.25 14.09 -5.11
N LYS A 81 10.55 15.38 -5.31
CA LYS A 81 11.94 15.88 -5.24
C LYS A 81 12.50 15.77 -3.84
N ASP A 82 11.69 16.02 -2.81
CA ASP A 82 12.13 16.01 -1.40
C ASP A 82 12.34 14.61 -0.86
N ILE A 83 11.59 13.64 -1.39
CA ILE A 83 11.76 12.22 -1.14
C ILE A 83 13.03 11.73 -1.87
N ILE A 84 13.09 11.85 -3.20
CA ILE A 84 14.13 11.20 -4.01
C ILE A 84 15.53 11.82 -3.82
N LYS A 85 15.64 13.13 -3.55
CA LYS A 85 16.94 13.76 -3.29
C LYS A 85 17.49 13.47 -1.90
N SER A 86 16.64 13.10 -0.94
CA SER A 86 17.06 12.89 0.44
C SER A 86 17.91 11.63 0.60
N LYS A 87 18.96 11.70 1.44
CA LYS A 87 19.74 10.51 1.84
C LYS A 87 18.86 9.45 2.51
N ARG A 88 17.84 9.87 3.27
CA ARG A 88 16.87 9.02 3.98
C ARG A 88 15.49 9.06 3.32
N GLY A 89 15.43 9.29 2.01
CA GLY A 89 14.17 9.41 1.27
C GLY A 89 13.27 8.18 1.36
N TYR A 90 13.85 6.99 1.39
CA TYR A 90 13.10 5.74 1.62
C TYR A 90 12.39 5.76 2.99
N LEU A 91 13.03 6.23 4.07
CA LEU A 91 12.36 6.34 5.37
C LEU A 91 11.21 7.34 5.35
N LYS A 92 11.36 8.46 4.64
CA LYS A 92 10.26 9.43 4.47
C LYS A 92 9.06 8.78 3.77
N LEU A 93 9.30 8.10 2.66
CA LEU A 93 8.25 7.42 1.91
C LEU A 93 7.58 6.33 2.74
N PHE A 94 8.39 5.53 3.46
CA PHE A 94 7.91 4.47 4.34
C PHE A 94 7.00 5.04 5.43
N ILE A 95 7.47 6.04 6.19
CA ILE A 95 6.71 6.63 7.31
C ILE A 95 5.41 7.26 6.82
N ILE A 96 5.40 7.94 5.66
CA ILE A 96 4.18 8.52 5.10
C ILE A 96 3.16 7.42 4.79
N LEU A 97 3.55 6.40 4.03
CA LEU A 97 2.64 5.34 3.63
C LEU A 97 2.20 4.47 4.81
N TRP A 98 3.14 4.12 5.68
CA TRP A 98 2.91 3.33 6.88
C TRP A 98 2.01 4.07 7.87
N GLY A 99 2.28 5.35 8.09
CA GLY A 99 1.46 6.21 8.95
C GLY A 99 0.04 6.36 8.42
N LEU A 100 -0.13 6.59 7.11
CA LEU A 100 -1.46 6.63 6.51
C LEU A 100 -2.22 5.31 6.62
N ALA A 101 -1.52 4.17 6.47
CA ALA A 101 -2.15 2.85 6.48
C ALA A 101 -2.56 2.37 7.88
N LEU A 102 -1.70 2.52 8.89
CA LEU A 102 -1.96 1.96 10.23
C LEU A 102 -2.50 2.97 11.24
N ILE A 103 -2.06 4.23 11.14
CA ILE A 103 -2.43 5.29 12.09
C ILE A 103 -3.57 6.14 11.53
N GLY A 104 -3.48 6.51 10.24
CA GLY A 104 -4.43 7.40 9.57
C GLY A 104 -5.63 6.71 8.92
N SER A 105 -5.75 5.39 9.06
CA SER A 105 -6.92 4.66 8.53
C SER A 105 -8.16 5.04 9.32
N VAL A 106 -9.15 5.62 8.64
CA VAL A 106 -10.48 5.90 9.20
C VAL A 106 -11.31 4.62 9.28
N GLU A 107 -10.96 3.59 8.52
CA GLU A 107 -11.64 2.30 8.54
C GLU A 107 -11.15 1.45 9.72
N CYS A 108 -12.09 0.76 10.38
CA CYS A 108 -11.85 -0.18 11.48
C CYS A 108 -11.28 -1.52 10.96
N ILE A 109 -10.18 -1.45 10.21
CA ILE A 109 -9.47 -2.61 9.67
C ILE A 109 -8.56 -3.19 10.75
N ALA A 110 -8.44 -4.51 10.80
CA ALA A 110 -7.47 -5.17 11.65
C ALA A 110 -6.05 -4.63 11.41
N GLY A 111 -5.27 -4.50 12.48
CA GLY A 111 -3.95 -3.85 12.48
C GLY A 111 -3.95 -2.31 12.51
N SER A 112 -5.06 -1.63 12.25
CA SER A 112 -5.16 -0.17 12.42
C SER A 112 -5.52 0.24 13.86
N ILE A 113 -5.30 1.52 14.20
CA ILE A 113 -5.75 2.10 15.48
C ILE A 113 -7.27 2.01 15.63
N GLU A 114 -8.02 2.39 14.59
CA GLU A 114 -9.49 2.32 14.58
C GLU A 114 -9.98 0.87 14.75
N GLY A 115 -9.32 -0.09 14.10
CA GLY A 115 -9.66 -1.50 14.26
C GLY A 115 -9.46 -1.96 15.70
N PHE A 116 -8.37 -1.54 16.34
CA PHE A 116 -8.05 -1.90 17.73
C PHE A 116 -9.12 -1.39 18.70
N ILE A 117 -9.68 -0.21 18.43
CA ILE A 117 -10.69 0.41 19.30
C ILE A 117 -12.08 -0.20 19.07
N TYR A 118 -12.46 -0.46 17.82
CA TYR A 118 -13.86 -0.73 17.45
C TYR A 118 -14.18 -2.18 17.09
N THR A 119 -13.19 -3.07 17.00
CA THR A 119 -13.42 -4.48 16.65
C THR A 119 -13.20 -5.42 17.82
N LYS A 120 -13.73 -6.65 17.72
CA LYS A 120 -13.51 -7.73 18.70
C LYS A 120 -12.36 -8.66 18.31
N ILE A 121 -11.52 -8.23 17.38
CA ILE A 121 -10.39 -9.00 16.85
C ILE A 121 -9.35 -9.12 17.97
N SER A 122 -8.65 -10.26 18.04
CA SER A 122 -7.65 -10.47 19.08
C SER A 122 -6.44 -9.56 18.91
N LEU A 123 -5.77 -9.24 20.01
CA LEU A 123 -4.52 -8.48 19.99
C LEU A 123 -3.45 -9.11 19.09
N LEU A 124 -3.39 -10.44 19.06
CA LEU A 124 -2.45 -11.19 18.23
C LEU A 124 -2.76 -11.01 16.74
N GLU A 125 -4.03 -11.11 16.34
CA GLU A 125 -4.45 -10.89 14.94
C GLU A 125 -4.18 -9.44 14.50
N HIS A 126 -4.46 -8.45 15.35
CA HIS A 126 -4.09 -7.06 15.09
C HIS A 126 -2.59 -6.91 14.82
N PHE A 127 -1.75 -7.53 15.66
CA PHE A 127 -0.30 -7.43 15.52
C PHE A 127 0.21 -8.12 14.25
N LEU A 128 -0.30 -9.33 13.93
CA LEU A 128 0.10 -10.07 12.74
C LEU A 128 -0.26 -9.31 11.45
N ILE A 129 -1.45 -8.71 11.40
CA ILE A 129 -1.90 -7.93 10.24
C ILE A 129 -1.11 -6.62 10.12
N ALA A 130 -0.86 -5.94 11.24
CA ALA A 130 0.00 -4.76 11.25
C ALA A 130 1.43 -5.10 10.78
N LEU A 131 1.96 -6.26 11.16
CA LEU A 131 3.27 -6.74 10.73
C LEU A 131 3.29 -7.00 9.21
N GLU A 132 2.26 -7.66 8.67
CA GLU A 132 2.13 -7.85 7.22
C GLU A 132 2.16 -6.52 6.47
N VAL A 133 1.28 -5.59 6.84
CA VAL A 133 1.18 -4.27 6.18
C VAL A 133 2.50 -3.52 6.30
N THR A 134 3.18 -3.62 7.44
CA THR A 134 4.50 -3.04 7.67
C THR A 134 5.54 -3.60 6.70
N VAL A 135 5.62 -4.93 6.56
CA VAL A 135 6.54 -5.61 5.65
C VAL A 135 6.23 -5.25 4.20
N GLN A 136 4.96 -5.25 3.83
CA GLN A 136 4.50 -4.91 2.49
C GLN A 136 4.88 -3.47 2.09
N ILE A 137 4.61 -2.49 2.95
CA ILE A 137 4.98 -1.08 2.71
C ILE A 137 6.50 -0.90 2.69
N MET A 138 7.24 -1.63 3.52
CA MET A 138 8.71 -1.60 3.52
C MET A 138 9.28 -2.11 2.20
N ILE A 139 8.83 -3.29 1.74
CA ILE A 139 9.27 -3.88 0.46
C ILE A 139 8.96 -2.93 -0.69
N PHE A 140 7.72 -2.42 -0.75
CA PHE A 140 7.30 -1.44 -1.74
C PHE A 140 8.23 -0.24 -1.76
N THR A 141 8.45 0.35 -0.58
CA THR A 141 9.25 1.56 -0.43
C THR A 141 10.69 1.36 -0.89
N LEU A 142 11.31 0.25 -0.51
CA LEU A 142 12.69 -0.06 -0.90
C LEU A 142 12.82 -0.23 -2.42
N ILE A 143 11.92 -1.01 -3.05
CA ILE A 143 11.95 -1.25 -4.50
C ILE A 143 11.70 0.06 -5.25
N PHE A 144 10.60 0.75 -4.92
CA PHE A 144 10.18 1.95 -5.62
C PHE A 144 11.20 3.10 -5.47
N PHE A 145 11.68 3.35 -4.25
CA PHE A 145 12.65 4.40 -3.99
C PHE A 145 13.95 4.18 -4.75
N ASN A 146 14.48 2.95 -4.73
CA ASN A 146 15.71 2.62 -5.44
C ASN A 146 15.55 2.76 -6.96
N TRP A 147 14.41 2.35 -7.51
CA TRP A 147 14.10 2.53 -8.92
C TRP A 147 14.04 4.02 -9.30
N GLU A 148 13.24 4.82 -8.61
CA GLU A 148 13.09 6.25 -8.90
C GLU A 148 14.40 7.01 -8.71
N ARG A 149 15.20 6.67 -7.71
CA ARG A 149 16.50 7.30 -7.50
C ARG A 149 17.47 7.02 -8.64
N ASN A 150 17.44 5.83 -9.23
CA ASN A 150 18.24 5.49 -10.40
C ASN A 150 17.75 6.22 -11.66
N VAL A 151 16.43 6.34 -11.86
CA VAL A 151 15.83 7.13 -12.94
C VAL A 151 16.24 8.60 -12.83
N TYR A 152 16.15 9.16 -11.63
CA TYR A 152 16.53 10.55 -11.36
C TYR A 152 18.02 10.80 -11.65
N LYS A 153 18.93 9.91 -11.23
CA LYS A 153 20.37 10.01 -11.54
C LYS A 153 20.64 9.97 -13.05
N ARG A 154 19.96 9.10 -13.79
CA ARG A 154 20.10 9.00 -15.25
C ARG A 154 19.60 10.24 -15.97
N SER A 155 18.54 10.88 -15.49
CA SER A 155 18.01 12.12 -16.08
C SER A 155 18.92 13.36 -15.91
N LYS A 156 19.97 13.25 -15.09
CA LYS A 156 20.96 14.32 -14.84
C LYS A 156 22.29 14.11 -15.56
N ARG A 157 22.51 12.94 -16.16
CA ARG A 157 23.65 12.68 -17.05
C ARG A 157 23.28 13.13 -18.45
#